data_AF-A0A922JQX9-F1
#
_entry.id   AF-A0A922JQX9-F1
#
_cell.length_a   1.000
_cell.length_b   1.000
_cell.length_c   1.000
_cell.angle_alpha   90.00
_cell.angle_beta   90.00
_cell.angle_gamma   90.00
#
_symmetry.space_group_name_H-M   'P 1'
#
loop_
_entity.id
_entity.type
_entity.pdbx_description
1 polymer ?
#
loop_
_entity_poly.entity_id
_entity_poly.type
_entity_poly.pdbx_seq_one_letter_code
_entity_poly.pdbx_strand_id
1 'polypeptide(L)'
;MQKQRWYVADNGVYSKLISVMGKKGQTRMAMWLFSEMRNSGCRPDTSVYNALITAHLHSRDKARALGKALGYFEKMKGIEWCKPNAVTYNILLRAFAQARNVEQVNALFKDLNESIVSPDIYTYNGLMDAYGKNGMIREMESVLSRMKSNQCKPDIITFNLLIDSYGKKQEFDKMEQVFKSLLRSKEKPTLATFNSMIINYGKARLREKAENIFQKMKNMGYTPSFITCESLIMMYGLCDCVSRAREIFDGMVQSGKEMKVSTLNAMLDVYCMDGLPMEADMLFRGAKGLGIVPDSSTYKLLYKAYTKANMKELLQNLLKHMDRDGIVPNKRFFLEALGAFQSLPAGMETATATTVVSSPLGRSKT
;
A
#
# COMPACT_ATOMS: atom_id res chain seq x y z
N MET A 1 -10.52 -26.98 -23.69
CA MET A 1 -9.39 -27.35 -24.56
C MET A 1 -9.88 -28.40 -25.53
N GLN A 2 -9.53 -28.34 -26.82
CA GLN A 2 -9.83 -29.43 -27.75
C GLN A 2 -9.07 -30.68 -27.30
N LYS A 3 -9.79 -31.82 -27.18
CA LYS A 3 -9.21 -33.12 -26.82
C LYS A 3 -8.24 -33.58 -27.92
N GLN A 4 -6.97 -33.19 -27.84
CA GLN A 4 -5.94 -33.86 -28.60
C GLN A 4 -5.66 -35.22 -27.92
N ARG A 5 -5.75 -36.31 -28.68
CA ARG A 5 -5.69 -37.70 -28.16
C ARG A 5 -4.41 -38.05 -27.38
N TRP A 6 -3.36 -37.24 -27.47
CA TRP A 6 -2.03 -37.53 -26.92
C TRP A 6 -1.62 -36.62 -25.74
N TYR A 7 -2.46 -35.66 -25.33
CA TYR A 7 -2.11 -34.72 -24.26
C TYR A 7 -3.13 -34.72 -23.13
N VAL A 8 -2.67 -35.07 -21.93
CA VAL A 8 -3.43 -34.99 -20.68
C VAL A 8 -2.82 -33.87 -19.84
N ALA A 9 -3.59 -32.80 -19.62
CA ALA A 9 -3.15 -31.68 -18.79
C ALA A 9 -2.97 -32.14 -17.34
N ASP A 10 -1.85 -31.77 -16.73
CA ASP A 10 -1.52 -32.08 -15.34
C ASP A 10 -1.85 -30.92 -14.38
N ASN A 11 -1.60 -31.13 -13.09
CA ASN A 11 -1.83 -30.12 -12.05
C ASN A 11 -1.04 -28.83 -12.30
N GLY A 12 0.18 -28.94 -12.85
CA GLY A 12 1.04 -27.79 -13.12
C GLY A 12 0.43 -26.86 -14.18
N VAL A 13 -0.08 -27.44 -15.27
CA VAL A 13 -0.74 -26.71 -16.36
C VAL A 13 -2.01 -26.02 -15.85
N TYR A 14 -2.87 -26.75 -15.14
CA TYR A 14 -4.10 -26.17 -14.58
C TYR A 14 -3.81 -25.08 -13.55
N SER A 15 -2.87 -25.29 -12.62
CA SER A 15 -2.44 -24.29 -11.63
C SER A 15 -1.99 -23.00 -12.29
N LYS A 16 -1.18 -23.10 -13.35
CA LYS A 16 -0.70 -21.94 -14.11
C LYS A 16 -1.84 -21.20 -14.81
N LEU A 17 -2.72 -21.92 -15.51
CA LEU A 17 -3.85 -21.32 -16.21
C LEU A 17 -4.81 -20.62 -15.24
N ILE A 18 -5.14 -21.26 -14.12
CA ILE A 18 -5.98 -20.68 -13.05
C ILE A 18 -5.32 -19.41 -12.49
N SER A 19 -4.01 -19.44 -12.22
CA SER A 19 -3.26 -18.27 -11.75
C SER A 19 -3.31 -17.10 -12.75
N VAL A 20 -3.13 -17.38 -14.05
CA VAL A 20 -3.19 -16.36 -15.11
C VAL A 20 -4.59 -15.76 -15.23
N MET A 21 -5.64 -16.59 -15.23
CA MET A 21 -7.03 -16.12 -15.26
C MET A 21 -7.36 -15.29 -14.01
N GLY A 22 -6.87 -15.71 -12.84
CA GLY A 22 -6.95 -14.97 -11.59
C GLY A 22 -6.34 -13.58 -11.69
N LYS A 23 -5.09 -13.46 -12.17
CA LYS A 23 -4.41 -12.16 -12.34
C LYS A 23 -5.14 -11.22 -13.30
N LYS A 24 -5.84 -11.76 -14.31
CA LYS A 24 -6.70 -10.99 -15.22
C LYS A 24 -8.09 -10.65 -14.64
N GLY A 25 -8.38 -11.03 -13.39
CA GLY A 25 -9.67 -10.82 -12.73
C GLY A 25 -10.80 -11.72 -13.28
N GLN A 26 -10.48 -12.71 -14.11
CA GLN A 26 -11.44 -13.61 -14.74
C GLN A 26 -11.75 -14.81 -13.83
N THR A 27 -12.26 -14.54 -12.63
CA THR A 27 -12.50 -15.58 -11.60
C THR A 27 -13.49 -16.66 -12.06
N ARG A 28 -14.47 -16.32 -12.91
CA ARG A 28 -15.41 -17.32 -13.49
C ARG A 28 -14.69 -18.35 -14.35
N MET A 29 -13.75 -17.91 -15.19
CA MET A 29 -12.96 -18.80 -16.03
C MET A 29 -12.00 -19.65 -15.19
N ALA A 30 -11.41 -19.07 -14.15
CA ALA A 30 -10.59 -19.81 -13.18
C ALA A 30 -11.38 -20.95 -12.49
N MET A 31 -12.63 -20.69 -12.09
CA MET A 31 -13.51 -21.72 -11.54
C MET A 31 -13.89 -22.78 -12.57
N TRP A 32 -14.18 -22.38 -13.81
CA TRP A 32 -14.47 -23.33 -14.89
C TRP A 32 -13.30 -24.27 -15.16
N LEU A 33 -12.07 -23.75 -15.23
CA LEU A 33 -10.85 -24.55 -15.39
C LEU A 33 -10.66 -25.55 -14.25
N PHE A 34 -10.96 -25.16 -13.01
CA PHE A 34 -10.90 -26.04 -11.86
C PHE A 34 -11.97 -27.17 -11.92
N SER A 35 -13.18 -26.85 -12.37
CA SER A 35 -14.24 -27.85 -12.60
C SER A 35 -13.87 -28.81 -13.73
N GLU A 36 -13.35 -28.29 -14.84
CA GLU A 36 -12.91 -29.09 -15.99
C GLU A 36 -11.81 -30.08 -15.60
N MET A 37 -10.82 -29.62 -14.82
CA MET A 37 -9.76 -30.46 -14.27
C MET A 37 -10.31 -31.66 -13.47
N ARG A 38 -11.34 -31.43 -12.65
CA ARG A 38 -11.97 -32.51 -11.87
C ARG A 38 -12.76 -33.46 -12.77
N ASN A 39 -13.46 -32.93 -13.77
CA ASN A 39 -14.21 -33.72 -14.75
C ASN A 39 -13.30 -34.55 -15.67
N SER A 40 -12.06 -34.11 -15.89
CA SER A 40 -11.05 -34.88 -16.62
C SER A 40 -10.35 -35.94 -15.77
N GLY A 41 -10.73 -36.11 -14.51
CA GLY A 41 -10.19 -37.12 -13.59
C GLY A 41 -8.88 -36.71 -12.89
N CYS A 42 -8.39 -35.49 -13.08
CA CYS A 42 -7.18 -35.00 -12.42
C CYS A 42 -7.50 -34.64 -10.96
N ARG A 43 -6.66 -35.10 -10.01
CA ARG A 43 -6.81 -34.79 -8.58
C ARG A 43 -6.12 -33.48 -8.25
N PRO A 44 -6.84 -32.42 -7.84
CA PRO A 44 -6.22 -31.15 -7.49
C PRO A 44 -5.28 -31.29 -6.30
N ASP A 45 -4.07 -30.75 -6.44
CA ASP A 45 -3.08 -30.67 -5.37
C ASP A 45 -3.07 -29.28 -4.71
N THR A 46 -2.20 -29.13 -3.70
CA THR A 46 -2.02 -27.89 -2.94
C THR A 46 -1.69 -26.69 -3.85
N SER A 47 -0.98 -26.90 -4.96
CA SER A 47 -0.62 -25.81 -5.89
C SER A 47 -1.84 -25.28 -6.63
N VAL A 48 -2.73 -26.16 -7.08
CA VAL A 48 -3.96 -25.81 -7.80
C VAL A 48 -4.92 -25.07 -6.88
N TYR A 49 -5.09 -25.54 -5.63
CA TYR A 49 -5.90 -24.84 -4.66
C TYR A 49 -5.33 -23.47 -4.29
N ASN A 50 -4.00 -23.35 -4.11
CA ASN A 50 -3.35 -22.05 -3.87
C ASN A 50 -3.58 -21.09 -5.04
N ALA A 51 -3.52 -21.58 -6.29
CA ALA A 51 -3.84 -20.79 -7.47
C ALA A 51 -5.30 -20.34 -7.48
N LEU A 52 -6.24 -21.22 -7.10
CA LEU A 52 -7.67 -20.92 -7.04
C LEU A 52 -8.01 -19.90 -5.94
N ILE A 53 -7.47 -20.08 -4.74
CA ILE A 53 -7.58 -19.12 -3.62
C ILE A 53 -7.06 -17.76 -4.09
N THR A 54 -5.87 -17.72 -4.68
CA THR A 54 -5.27 -16.48 -5.22
C THR A 54 -6.16 -15.86 -6.30
N ALA A 55 -6.75 -16.65 -7.19
CA ALA A 55 -7.64 -16.17 -8.24
C ALA A 55 -8.93 -15.53 -7.70
N HIS A 56 -9.47 -16.04 -6.59
CA HIS A 56 -10.60 -15.40 -5.90
C HIS A 56 -10.22 -14.05 -5.30
N LEU A 57 -9.03 -13.95 -4.70
CA LEU A 57 -8.53 -12.71 -4.09
C LEU A 57 -8.30 -11.57 -5.09
N HIS A 58 -8.15 -11.87 -6.38
CA HIS A 58 -8.07 -10.88 -7.47
C HIS A 58 -9.43 -10.41 -7.98
N SER A 59 -10.54 -10.95 -7.48
CA SER A 59 -11.88 -10.48 -7.88
C SER A 59 -12.19 -9.08 -7.33
N ARG A 60 -13.14 -8.41 -7.99
CA ARG A 60 -13.55 -7.03 -7.65
C ARG A 60 -14.26 -6.95 -6.28
N ASP A 61 -15.03 -7.97 -5.93
CA ASP A 61 -15.77 -8.06 -4.67
C ASP A 61 -14.90 -8.72 -3.59
N LYS A 62 -14.17 -7.89 -2.84
CA LYS A 62 -13.17 -8.35 -1.87
C LYS A 62 -13.77 -9.11 -0.68
N ALA A 63 -14.94 -8.70 -0.19
CA ALA A 63 -15.58 -9.36 0.95
C ALA A 63 -16.01 -10.79 0.58
N ARG A 64 -16.72 -10.94 -0.56
CA ARG A 64 -17.11 -12.27 -1.06
C ARG A 64 -15.90 -13.11 -1.46
N ALA A 65 -14.85 -12.48 -1.99
CA ALA A 65 -13.60 -13.17 -2.32
C ALA A 65 -12.95 -13.85 -1.11
N LEU A 66 -12.86 -13.13 0.01
CA LEU A 66 -12.26 -13.63 1.25
C LEU A 66 -13.06 -14.80 1.82
N GLY A 67 -14.40 -14.70 1.82
CA GLY A 67 -15.27 -15.81 2.24
C GLY A 67 -15.09 -17.06 1.37
N LYS A 68 -15.00 -16.89 0.04
CA LYS A 68 -14.72 -18.02 -0.86
C LYS A 68 -13.32 -18.60 -0.67
N ALA A 69 -12.32 -17.76 -0.47
CA ALA A 69 -10.94 -18.18 -0.20
C ALA A 69 -10.86 -19.06 1.05
N LEU A 70 -11.49 -18.67 2.15
CA LEU A 70 -11.62 -19.50 3.35
C LEU A 70 -12.39 -20.79 3.08
N GLY A 71 -13.50 -20.73 2.33
CA GLY A 71 -14.26 -21.92 1.98
C GLY A 71 -13.44 -22.96 1.21
N TYR A 72 -12.48 -22.55 0.37
CA TYR A 72 -11.55 -23.48 -0.28
C TYR A 72 -10.46 -23.98 0.65
N PHE A 73 -9.96 -23.14 1.56
CA PHE A 73 -9.00 -23.54 2.58
C PHE A 73 -9.57 -24.62 3.51
N GLU A 74 -10.79 -24.45 4.01
CA GLU A 74 -11.46 -25.47 4.83
C GLU A 74 -11.72 -26.75 4.03
N LYS A 75 -12.04 -26.65 2.74
CA LYS A 75 -12.12 -27.83 1.85
C LYS A 75 -10.78 -28.56 1.72
N MET A 76 -9.66 -27.84 1.63
CA MET A 76 -8.33 -28.49 1.59
C MET A 76 -8.07 -29.27 2.87
N LYS A 77 -8.38 -28.72 4.05
CA LYS A 77 -8.19 -29.43 5.33
C LYS A 77 -8.94 -30.77 5.41
N GLY A 78 -10.14 -30.83 4.81
CA GLY A 78 -10.93 -32.06 4.75
C GLY A 78 -10.45 -33.10 3.72
N ILE A 79 -9.43 -32.81 2.91
CA ILE A 79 -8.93 -33.71 1.86
C ILE A 79 -7.62 -34.35 2.29
N GLU A 80 -7.57 -35.68 2.27
CA GLU A 80 -6.40 -36.45 2.73
C GLU A 80 -5.12 -36.18 1.91
N TRP A 81 -5.26 -36.09 0.58
CA TRP A 81 -4.14 -35.91 -0.36
C TRP A 81 -3.77 -34.44 -0.63
N CYS A 82 -4.45 -33.46 -0.01
CA CYS A 82 -4.25 -32.04 -0.31
C CYS A 82 -4.31 -31.19 0.97
N LYS A 83 -3.21 -31.16 1.71
CA LYS A 83 -3.12 -30.37 2.94
C LYS A 83 -2.65 -28.93 2.67
N PRO A 84 -3.14 -27.93 3.42
CA PRO A 84 -2.58 -26.59 3.40
C PRO A 84 -1.09 -26.60 3.75
N ASN A 85 -0.31 -25.75 3.08
CA ASN A 85 1.11 -25.55 3.37
C ASN A 85 1.40 -24.08 3.72
N ALA A 86 2.67 -23.75 4.01
CA ALA A 86 3.07 -22.39 4.36
C ALA A 86 2.63 -21.34 3.32
N VAL A 87 2.67 -21.71 2.03
CA VAL A 87 2.21 -20.83 0.94
C VAL A 87 0.71 -20.56 1.06
N THR A 88 -0.11 -21.57 1.36
CA THR A 88 -1.56 -21.42 1.56
C THR A 88 -1.85 -20.43 2.69
N TYR A 89 -1.22 -20.61 3.85
CA TYR A 89 -1.38 -19.71 4.99
C TYR A 89 -0.90 -18.29 4.66
N ASN A 90 0.25 -18.14 4.01
CA ASN A 90 0.80 -16.84 3.63
C ASN A 90 -0.13 -16.06 2.68
N ILE A 91 -0.77 -16.73 1.72
CA ILE A 91 -1.75 -16.11 0.83
C ILE A 91 -2.95 -15.59 1.61
N LEU A 92 -3.54 -16.42 2.50
CA LEU A 92 -4.73 -16.06 3.26
C LEU A 92 -4.43 -14.98 4.31
N LEU A 93 -3.37 -15.14 5.09
CA LEU A 93 -2.94 -14.17 6.09
C LEU A 93 -2.72 -12.80 5.47
N ARG A 94 -2.00 -12.73 4.34
CA ARG A 94 -1.80 -11.47 3.60
C ARG A 94 -3.12 -10.87 3.11
N ALA A 95 -4.06 -11.70 2.65
CA ALA A 95 -5.34 -11.23 2.16
C ALA A 95 -6.23 -10.65 3.27
N PHE A 96 -6.36 -11.37 4.39
CA PHE A 96 -7.13 -10.91 5.55
C PHE A 96 -6.50 -9.69 6.22
N ALA A 97 -5.17 -9.65 6.27
CA ALA A 97 -4.40 -8.48 6.70
C ALA A 97 -4.73 -7.22 5.90
N GLN A 98 -4.70 -7.32 4.56
CA GLN A 98 -5.04 -6.21 3.67
C GLN A 98 -6.50 -5.75 3.82
N ALA A 99 -7.39 -6.68 4.13
CA ALA A 99 -8.80 -6.40 4.40
C ALA A 99 -9.06 -5.88 5.82
N ARG A 100 -8.02 -5.74 6.65
CA ARG A 100 -8.10 -5.35 8.07
C ARG A 100 -9.02 -6.26 8.90
N ASN A 101 -9.22 -7.50 8.47
CA ASN A 101 -10.02 -8.47 9.21
C ASN A 101 -9.10 -9.25 10.16
N VAL A 102 -8.85 -8.64 11.30
CA VAL A 102 -7.95 -9.11 12.35
C VAL A 102 -8.40 -10.45 12.93
N GLU A 103 -9.70 -10.63 13.13
CA GLU A 103 -10.26 -11.86 13.71
C GLU A 103 -9.85 -13.08 12.90
N GLN A 104 -9.96 -12.99 11.57
CA GLN A 104 -9.55 -14.07 10.68
C GLN A 104 -8.03 -14.24 10.61
N VAL A 105 -7.24 -13.17 10.71
CA VAL A 105 -5.77 -13.27 10.82
C VAL A 105 -5.40 -14.05 12.10
N ASN A 106 -6.03 -13.74 13.23
CA ASN A 106 -5.80 -14.44 14.51
C ASN A 106 -6.22 -15.91 14.44
N ALA A 107 -7.38 -16.21 13.86
CA ALA A 107 -7.87 -17.58 13.70
C ALA A 107 -6.93 -18.41 12.82
N LEU A 108 -6.52 -17.89 11.66
CA LEU A 108 -5.58 -18.55 10.76
C LEU A 108 -4.19 -18.73 11.39
N PHE A 109 -3.74 -17.76 12.18
CA PHE A 109 -2.46 -17.88 12.87
C PHE A 109 -2.52 -18.92 13.99
N LYS A 110 -3.62 -18.99 14.76
CA LYS A 110 -3.83 -20.05 15.75
C LYS A 110 -3.83 -21.42 15.08
N ASP A 111 -4.60 -21.56 13.99
CA ASP A 111 -4.67 -22.79 13.21
C ASP A 111 -3.31 -23.19 12.62
N LEU A 112 -2.51 -22.24 12.13
CA LEU A 112 -1.15 -22.51 11.68
C LEU A 112 -0.26 -23.07 12.81
N ASN A 113 -0.38 -22.52 14.02
CA ASN A 113 0.41 -22.99 15.17
C ASN A 113 -0.02 -24.37 15.67
N GLU A 114 -1.29 -24.74 15.49
CA GLU A 114 -1.81 -26.08 15.83
C GLU A 114 -1.53 -27.09 14.70
N SER A 115 -1.14 -26.61 13.52
CA SER A 115 -0.79 -27.45 12.37
C SER A 115 0.65 -27.95 12.43
N ILE A 116 0.95 -28.97 11.62
CA ILE A 116 2.32 -29.51 11.43
C ILE A 116 3.18 -28.55 10.56
N VAL A 117 2.59 -27.51 9.99
CA VAL A 117 3.26 -26.58 9.07
C VAL A 117 4.11 -25.59 9.87
N SER A 118 5.43 -25.66 9.68
CA SER A 118 6.34 -24.68 10.29
C SER A 118 6.24 -23.32 9.58
N PRO A 119 5.96 -22.22 10.30
CA PRO A 119 6.00 -20.88 9.75
C PRO A 119 7.42 -20.49 9.33
N ASP A 120 7.56 -19.85 8.17
CA ASP A 120 8.84 -19.30 7.72
C ASP A 120 8.95 -17.80 8.01
N ILE A 121 10.11 -17.21 7.69
CA ILE A 121 10.36 -15.78 7.89
C ILE A 121 9.36 -14.89 7.11
N TYR A 122 8.87 -15.34 5.95
CA TYR A 122 7.89 -14.61 5.17
C TYR A 122 6.51 -14.63 5.84
N THR A 123 6.15 -15.74 6.49
CA THR A 123 4.95 -15.83 7.32
C THR A 123 5.00 -14.85 8.47
N TYR A 124 6.09 -14.85 9.25
CA TYR A 124 6.26 -13.94 10.38
C TYR A 124 6.26 -12.47 9.94
N ASN A 125 7.05 -12.11 8.93
CA ASN A 125 7.10 -10.75 8.42
C ASN A 125 5.75 -10.30 7.85
N GLY A 126 5.01 -11.17 7.16
CA GLY A 126 3.67 -10.89 6.65
C GLY A 126 2.66 -10.60 7.77
N LEU A 127 2.69 -11.39 8.83
CA LEU A 127 1.86 -11.17 10.03
C LEU A 127 2.24 -9.88 10.77
N MET A 128 3.53 -9.63 10.96
CA MET A 128 3.99 -8.41 11.61
C MET A 128 3.63 -7.15 10.82
N ASP A 129 3.76 -7.17 9.49
CA ASP A 129 3.31 -6.07 8.61
C ASP A 129 1.79 -5.85 8.72
N ALA A 130 1.02 -6.93 8.80
CA ALA A 130 -0.43 -6.90 8.97
C ALA A 130 -0.84 -6.22 10.28
N TYR A 131 -0.32 -6.72 11.41
CA TYR A 131 -0.64 -6.19 12.73
C TYR A 131 -0.11 -4.76 12.89
N GLY A 132 1.11 -4.50 12.43
CA GLY A 132 1.74 -3.18 12.44
C GLY A 132 0.93 -2.12 11.71
N LYS A 133 0.49 -2.40 10.48
CA LYS A 133 -0.37 -1.48 9.69
C LYS A 133 -1.73 -1.23 10.31
N ASN A 134 -2.27 -2.18 11.05
CA ASN A 134 -3.53 -2.04 11.77
C ASN A 134 -3.34 -1.47 13.19
N GLY A 135 -2.10 -1.16 13.58
CA GLY A 135 -1.80 -0.56 14.88
C GLY A 135 -1.95 -1.53 16.06
N MET A 136 -1.89 -2.82 15.80
CA MET A 136 -2.03 -3.91 16.77
C MET A 136 -0.66 -4.36 17.28
N ILE A 137 -0.05 -3.51 18.09
CA ILE A 137 1.36 -3.68 18.48
C ILE A 137 1.57 -4.89 19.39
N ARG A 138 0.61 -5.22 20.27
CA ARG A 138 0.72 -6.36 21.20
C ARG A 138 0.74 -7.68 20.43
N GLU A 139 -0.09 -7.81 19.42
CA GLU A 139 -0.19 -8.97 18.54
C GLU A 139 1.08 -9.10 17.69
N MET A 140 1.58 -7.99 17.15
CA MET A 140 2.87 -7.96 16.45
C MET A 140 4.03 -8.42 17.36
N GLU A 141 4.07 -7.98 18.62
CA GLU A 141 5.07 -8.39 19.62
C GLU A 141 4.94 -9.88 20.00
N SER A 142 3.72 -10.40 20.04
CA SER A 142 3.46 -11.84 20.24
C SER A 142 4.01 -12.66 19.07
N VAL A 143 3.81 -12.20 17.82
CA VAL A 143 4.38 -12.82 16.63
C VAL A 143 5.90 -12.80 16.67
N LEU A 144 6.52 -11.67 17.06
CA LEU A 144 7.98 -11.58 17.22
C LEU A 144 8.51 -12.54 18.29
N SER A 145 7.81 -12.67 19.41
CA SER A 145 8.19 -13.61 20.48
C SER A 145 8.13 -15.05 19.99
N ARG A 146 7.10 -15.40 19.21
CA ARG A 146 6.97 -16.72 18.56
C ARG A 146 8.03 -16.98 17.50
N MET A 147 8.37 -15.97 16.71
CA MET A 147 9.47 -16.06 15.74
C MET A 147 10.78 -16.46 16.45
N LYS A 148 11.07 -15.83 17.58
CA LYS A 148 12.24 -16.15 18.41
C LYS A 148 12.15 -17.54 19.06
N SER A 149 11.00 -17.94 19.60
CA SER A 149 10.84 -19.27 20.21
C SER A 149 11.01 -20.39 19.20
N ASN A 150 10.57 -20.17 17.95
CA ASN A 150 10.74 -21.11 16.85
C ASN A 150 12.13 -21.01 16.19
N GLN A 151 13.07 -20.29 16.81
CA GLN A 151 14.45 -20.10 16.36
C GLN A 151 14.56 -19.50 14.95
N CYS A 152 13.51 -18.83 14.47
CA CYS A 152 13.52 -18.08 13.23
C CYS A 152 14.19 -16.72 13.50
N LYS A 153 15.31 -16.44 12.81
CA LYS A 153 16.09 -15.23 13.06
C LYS A 153 15.45 -14.02 12.36
N PRO A 154 15.22 -12.89 13.08
CA PRO A 154 14.78 -11.64 12.46
C PRO A 154 15.75 -11.18 11.37
N ASP A 155 15.21 -10.77 10.22
CA ASP A 155 15.96 -10.16 9.12
C ASP A 155 15.76 -8.64 9.09
N ILE A 156 16.42 -7.97 8.15
CA ILE A 156 16.28 -6.52 7.95
C ILE A 156 14.82 -6.09 7.71
N ILE A 157 13.99 -6.95 7.09
CA ILE A 157 12.57 -6.68 6.88
C ILE A 157 11.85 -6.68 8.24
N THR A 158 12.11 -7.67 9.10
CA THR A 158 11.55 -7.72 10.45
C THR A 158 11.89 -6.44 11.24
N PHE A 159 13.14 -5.99 11.22
CA PHE A 159 13.55 -4.76 11.92
C PHE A 159 12.87 -3.52 11.35
N ASN A 160 12.76 -3.40 10.03
CA ASN A 160 12.09 -2.27 9.39
C ASN A 160 10.58 -2.21 9.73
N LEU A 161 9.92 -3.37 9.79
CA LEU A 161 8.51 -3.46 10.19
C LEU A 161 8.28 -3.02 11.63
N LEU A 162 9.16 -3.45 12.55
CA LEU A 162 9.10 -3.03 13.95
C LEU A 162 9.33 -1.53 14.09
N ILE A 163 10.35 -0.98 13.44
CA ILE A 163 10.66 0.46 13.47
C ILE A 163 9.48 1.29 12.94
N ASP A 164 8.93 0.92 11.79
CA ASP A 164 7.79 1.63 11.20
C ASP A 164 6.53 1.53 12.08
N SER A 165 6.25 0.35 12.64
CA SER A 165 5.06 0.12 13.47
C SER A 165 5.13 0.85 14.81
N TYR A 166 6.26 0.77 15.52
CA TYR A 166 6.46 1.53 16.75
C TYR A 166 6.47 3.04 16.49
N GLY A 167 7.12 3.48 15.40
CA GLY A 167 7.15 4.89 15.01
C GLY A 167 5.76 5.46 14.72
N LYS A 168 4.91 4.72 13.99
CA LYS A 168 3.51 5.11 13.73
C LYS A 168 2.65 5.23 14.99
N LYS A 169 2.96 4.43 16.02
CA LYS A 169 2.31 4.50 17.33
C LYS A 169 2.98 5.47 18.30
N GLN A 170 4.02 6.17 17.85
CA GLN A 170 4.81 7.10 18.64
C GLN A 170 5.45 6.45 19.88
N GLU A 171 5.65 5.13 19.86
CA GLU A 171 6.43 4.40 20.87
C GLU A 171 7.93 4.52 20.55
N PHE A 172 8.43 5.76 20.58
CA PHE A 172 9.77 6.10 20.10
C PHE A 172 10.89 5.41 20.88
N ASP A 173 10.71 5.15 22.17
CA ASP A 173 11.70 4.43 22.97
C ASP A 173 11.91 3.00 22.45
N LYS A 174 10.82 2.29 22.12
CA LYS A 174 10.91 0.95 21.52
C LYS A 174 11.48 1.01 20.11
N MET A 175 11.07 2.00 19.30
CA MET A 175 11.64 2.22 17.96
C MET A 175 13.17 2.40 18.02
N GLU A 176 13.65 3.24 18.95
CA GLU A 176 15.08 3.49 19.17
C GLU A 176 15.81 2.25 19.71
N GLN A 177 15.18 1.47 20.60
CA GLN A 177 15.73 0.18 21.06
C GLN A 177 15.89 -0.81 19.92
N VAL A 178 14.87 -0.96 19.05
CA VAL A 178 14.94 -1.84 17.87
C VAL A 178 16.05 -1.39 16.93
N PHE A 179 16.19 -0.07 16.70
CA PHE A 179 17.27 0.46 15.88
C PHE A 179 18.66 0.19 16.49
N LYS A 180 18.81 0.34 17.81
CA LYS A 180 20.05 -0.04 18.52
C LYS A 180 20.34 -1.53 18.41
N SER A 181 19.33 -2.38 18.50
CA SER A 181 19.46 -3.83 18.30
C SER A 181 19.87 -4.16 16.86
N LEU A 182 19.32 -3.49 15.85
CA LEU A 182 19.72 -3.64 14.45
C LEU A 182 21.19 -3.29 14.25
N LEU A 183 21.66 -2.17 14.82
CA LEU A 183 23.08 -1.77 14.75
C LEU A 183 24.05 -2.77 15.39
N ARG A 184 23.58 -3.58 16.34
CA ARG A 184 24.36 -4.65 16.99
C ARG A 184 24.21 -6.01 16.32
N SER A 185 23.24 -6.14 15.43
CA SER A 185 22.98 -7.38 14.70
C SER A 185 23.94 -7.54 13.52
N LYS A 186 23.94 -8.72 12.89
CA LYS A 186 24.68 -8.93 11.63
C LYS A 186 24.03 -8.18 10.45
N GLU A 187 22.75 -7.84 10.57
CA GLU A 187 22.02 -7.07 9.57
C GLU A 187 22.44 -5.60 9.63
N LYS A 188 22.55 -4.95 8.46
CA LYS A 188 22.88 -3.53 8.38
C LYS A 188 21.61 -2.70 8.14
N PRO A 189 21.47 -1.52 8.78
CA PRO A 189 20.42 -0.58 8.43
C PRO A 189 20.42 -0.26 6.94
N THR A 190 19.25 -0.03 6.38
CA THR A 190 19.07 0.36 4.97
C THR A 190 18.56 1.79 4.90
N LEU A 191 18.58 2.40 3.71
CA LEU A 191 17.94 3.70 3.51
C LEU A 191 16.46 3.69 3.93
N ALA A 192 15.75 2.57 3.72
CA ALA A 192 14.37 2.41 4.17
C ALA A 192 14.23 2.52 5.71
N THR A 193 15.19 1.98 6.45
CA THR A 193 15.26 2.07 7.92
C THR A 193 15.34 3.54 8.37
N PHE A 194 16.28 4.30 7.80
CA PHE A 194 16.48 5.70 8.14
C PHE A 194 15.29 6.57 7.72
N ASN A 195 14.80 6.38 6.50
CA ASN A 195 13.65 7.13 5.98
C ASN A 195 12.40 6.92 6.84
N SER A 196 12.15 5.69 7.31
CA SER A 196 11.04 5.38 8.22
C SER A 196 11.15 6.14 9.54
N MET A 197 12.34 6.14 10.18
CA MET A 197 12.55 6.90 11.42
C MET A 197 12.40 8.41 11.20
N ILE A 198 12.97 8.97 10.13
CA ILE A 198 12.87 10.40 9.78
C ILE A 198 11.40 10.83 9.63
N ILE A 199 10.61 10.08 8.85
CA ILE A 199 9.19 10.39 8.65
C ILE A 199 8.41 10.27 9.96
N ASN A 200 8.63 9.20 10.75
CA ASN A 200 7.88 8.98 11.99
C ASN A 200 8.19 10.05 13.05
N TYR A 201 9.45 10.48 13.19
CA TYR A 201 9.78 11.64 14.01
C TYR A 201 9.18 12.93 13.46
N GLY A 202 9.18 13.14 12.15
CA GLY A 202 8.54 14.28 11.49
C GLY A 202 7.04 14.37 11.80
N LYS A 203 6.32 13.25 11.74
CA LYS A 203 4.89 13.19 12.10
C LYS A 203 4.60 13.54 13.56
N ALA A 204 5.55 13.32 14.46
CA ALA A 204 5.47 13.76 15.85
C ALA A 204 6.09 15.14 16.10
N ARG A 205 6.47 15.86 15.03
CA ARG A 205 7.11 17.18 15.09
C ARG A 205 8.43 17.19 15.87
N LEU A 206 9.11 16.04 15.96
CA LEU A 206 10.39 15.88 16.66
C LEU A 206 11.57 16.12 15.70
N ARG A 207 11.67 17.35 15.18
CA ARG A 207 12.64 17.75 14.14
C ARG A 207 14.08 17.37 14.48
N GLU A 208 14.54 17.70 15.68
CA GLU A 208 15.94 17.44 16.09
C GLU A 208 16.29 15.94 16.07
N LYS A 209 15.37 15.09 16.53
CA LYS A 209 15.56 13.63 16.46
C LYS A 209 15.64 13.16 15.00
N ALA A 210 14.78 13.67 14.12
CA ALA A 210 14.81 13.34 12.70
C ALA A 210 16.13 13.77 12.03
N GLU A 211 16.60 14.99 12.31
CA GLU A 211 17.88 15.51 11.81
C GLU A 211 19.07 14.69 12.32
N ASN A 212 19.07 14.29 13.59
CA ASN A 212 20.09 13.42 14.16
C ASN A 212 20.15 12.05 13.45
N ILE A 213 19.00 11.47 13.10
CA ILE A 213 18.96 10.23 12.30
C ILE A 213 19.54 10.46 10.90
N PHE A 214 19.22 11.58 10.26
CA PHE A 214 19.76 11.91 8.94
C PHE A 214 21.28 12.12 8.96
N GLN A 215 21.80 12.82 9.98
CA GLN A 215 23.26 12.96 10.14
C GLN A 215 23.93 11.62 10.43
N LYS A 216 23.31 10.77 11.26
CA LYS A 216 23.80 9.41 11.51
C LYS A 216 23.85 8.57 10.23
N MET A 217 22.85 8.69 9.36
CA MET A 217 22.83 8.05 8.03
C MET A 217 24.06 8.48 7.20
N LYS A 218 24.34 9.79 7.13
CA LYS A 218 25.52 10.32 6.41
C LYS A 218 26.84 9.84 7.03
N ASN A 219 26.95 9.90 8.35
CA ASN A 219 28.17 9.49 9.08
C ASN A 219 28.47 7.99 8.90
N MET A 220 27.45 7.18 8.64
CA MET A 220 27.61 5.76 8.31
C MET A 220 27.92 5.51 6.82
N GLY A 221 28.12 6.57 6.02
CA GLY A 221 28.51 6.49 4.62
C GLY A 221 27.37 6.26 3.63
N TYR A 222 26.10 6.36 4.06
CA TYR A 222 24.97 6.22 3.15
C TYR A 222 24.71 7.53 2.39
N THR A 223 24.58 7.41 1.07
CA THR A 223 24.20 8.54 0.21
C THR A 223 22.68 8.72 0.23
N PRO A 224 22.15 9.94 0.48
CA PRO A 224 20.72 10.20 0.40
C PRO A 224 20.15 9.86 -0.98
N SER A 225 19.07 9.09 -0.99
CA SER A 225 18.30 8.79 -2.22
C SER A 225 17.17 9.79 -2.45
N PHE A 226 16.53 9.75 -3.62
CA PHE A 226 15.30 10.51 -3.88
C PHE A 226 14.24 10.31 -2.78
N ILE A 227 14.02 9.07 -2.33
CA ILE A 227 13.06 8.74 -1.27
C ILE A 227 13.48 9.37 0.07
N THR A 228 14.79 9.47 0.32
CA THR A 228 15.33 10.12 1.53
C THR A 228 15.08 11.62 1.48
N CYS A 229 15.30 12.27 0.34
CA CYS A 229 14.98 13.69 0.19
C CYS A 229 13.48 13.96 0.30
N GLU A 230 12.63 13.12 -0.30
CA GLU A 230 11.17 13.19 -0.12
C GLU A 230 10.76 13.06 1.36
N SER A 231 11.39 12.14 2.08
CA SER A 231 11.19 11.94 3.52
C SER A 231 11.58 13.18 4.34
N LEU A 232 12.65 13.87 3.95
CA LEU A 232 13.11 15.11 4.61
C LEU A 232 12.21 16.30 4.28
N ILE A 233 11.80 16.46 3.02
CA ILE A 233 10.84 17.50 2.59
C ILE A 233 9.56 17.37 3.43
N MET A 234 8.99 16.16 3.50
CA MET A 234 7.81 15.89 4.32
C MET A 234 8.06 16.11 5.81
N MET A 235 9.21 15.67 6.35
CA MET A 235 9.56 15.89 7.76
C MET A 235 9.62 17.37 8.11
N TYR A 236 10.27 18.19 7.27
CA TYR A 236 10.36 19.63 7.48
C TYR A 236 9.01 20.33 7.35
N GLY A 237 8.18 19.96 6.37
CA GLY A 237 6.82 20.48 6.26
C GLY A 237 5.96 20.13 7.47
N LEU A 238 6.02 18.89 7.97
CA LEU A 238 5.28 18.50 9.18
C LEU A 238 5.72 19.26 10.44
N CYS A 239 6.95 19.77 10.46
CA CYS A 239 7.52 20.61 11.51
C CYS A 239 7.41 22.11 11.21
N ASP A 240 6.53 22.52 10.29
CA ASP A 240 6.27 23.91 9.88
C ASP A 240 7.54 24.67 9.40
N CYS A 241 8.54 23.93 8.88
CA CYS A 241 9.84 24.44 8.42
C CYS A 241 9.92 24.44 6.88
N VAL A 242 8.96 25.08 6.22
CA VAL A 242 8.81 25.06 4.75
C VAL A 242 10.06 25.56 4.02
N SER A 243 10.80 26.52 4.58
CA SER A 243 12.05 27.03 3.99
C SER A 243 13.09 25.93 3.80
N ARG A 244 13.34 25.10 4.83
CA ARG A 244 14.26 23.96 4.73
C ARG A 244 13.76 22.87 3.79
N ALA A 245 12.44 22.64 3.75
CA ALA A 245 11.85 21.73 2.77
C ALA A 245 12.14 22.22 1.34
N ARG A 246 11.99 23.52 1.09
CA ARG A 246 12.29 24.15 -0.21
C ARG A 246 13.77 24.08 -0.55
N GLU A 247 14.68 24.33 0.40
CA GLU A 247 16.12 24.21 0.18
C GLU A 247 16.52 22.81 -0.30
N ILE A 248 15.94 21.76 0.29
CA ILE A 248 16.18 20.37 -0.15
C ILE A 248 15.63 20.15 -1.55
N PHE A 249 14.40 20.61 -1.83
CA PHE A 249 13.78 20.48 -3.14
C PHE A 249 14.59 21.19 -4.23
N ASP A 250 15.00 22.43 -4.00
CA ASP A 250 15.78 23.23 -4.94
C ASP A 250 17.17 22.63 -5.16
N GLY A 251 17.81 22.10 -4.11
CA GLY A 251 19.06 21.36 -4.24
C GLY A 251 18.93 20.10 -5.12
N MET A 252 17.77 19.44 -5.11
CA MET A 252 17.50 18.32 -6.03
C MET A 252 17.33 18.79 -7.47
N VAL A 253 16.60 19.89 -7.69
CA VAL A 253 16.43 20.50 -9.02
C VAL A 253 17.78 20.91 -9.61
N GLN A 254 18.63 21.54 -8.81
CA GLN A 254 19.97 21.99 -9.23
C GLN A 254 20.94 20.84 -9.50
N SER A 255 20.72 19.66 -8.90
CA SER A 255 21.58 18.49 -9.13
C SER A 255 21.52 17.95 -10.57
N GLY A 256 20.61 18.47 -11.41
CA GLY A 256 20.46 18.10 -12.81
C GLY A 256 19.94 16.68 -13.04
N LYS A 257 19.56 15.97 -11.97
CA LYS A 257 18.96 14.64 -12.07
C LYS A 257 17.48 14.75 -12.41
N GLU A 258 16.98 13.78 -13.17
CA GLU A 258 15.57 13.70 -13.52
C GLU A 258 14.69 13.68 -12.26
N MET A 259 13.84 14.70 -12.13
CA MET A 259 12.95 14.84 -10.99
C MET A 259 11.75 13.92 -11.13
N LYS A 260 11.36 13.28 -10.02
CA LYS A 260 10.21 12.38 -10.00
C LYS A 260 8.93 13.14 -9.66
N VAL A 261 7.81 12.69 -10.22
CA VAL A 261 6.46 13.19 -9.88
C VAL A 261 6.19 13.04 -8.37
N SER A 262 6.72 11.99 -7.72
CA SER A 262 6.61 11.80 -6.27
C SER A 262 7.27 12.92 -5.46
N THR A 263 8.42 13.44 -5.94
CA THR A 263 9.14 14.53 -5.27
C THR A 263 8.41 15.85 -5.43
N LEU A 264 7.85 16.11 -6.61
CA LEU A 264 6.94 17.25 -6.83
C LEU A 264 5.73 17.16 -5.88
N ASN A 265 5.07 16.01 -5.83
CA ASN A 265 3.90 15.81 -4.99
C ASN A 265 4.22 15.98 -3.50
N ALA A 266 5.41 15.55 -3.03
CA ALA A 266 5.84 15.79 -1.65
C ALA A 266 5.94 17.30 -1.34
N MET A 267 6.58 18.09 -2.21
CA MET A 267 6.70 19.53 -1.99
C MET A 267 5.37 20.27 -2.10
N LEU A 268 4.50 19.87 -3.04
CA LEU A 268 3.15 20.39 -3.14
C LEU A 268 2.33 20.06 -1.89
N ASP A 269 2.46 18.85 -1.34
CA ASP A 269 1.78 18.44 -0.12
C ASP A 269 2.22 19.32 1.07
N VAL A 270 3.52 19.59 1.19
CA VAL A 270 4.07 20.53 2.20
C VAL A 270 3.41 21.91 2.07
N TYR A 271 3.43 22.56 0.89
CA TYR A 271 2.77 23.87 0.73
C TYR A 271 1.28 23.81 1.06
N CYS A 272 0.60 22.73 0.67
CA CYS A 272 -0.83 22.57 0.95
C CYS A 272 -1.12 22.37 2.44
N MET A 273 -0.28 21.65 3.16
CA MET A 273 -0.39 21.43 4.61
C MET A 273 -0.15 22.71 5.40
N ASP A 274 0.84 23.51 4.99
CA ASP A 274 1.23 24.77 5.63
C ASP A 274 0.36 25.98 5.21
N GLY A 275 -0.67 25.76 4.39
CA GLY A 275 -1.61 26.82 4.00
C GLY A 275 -1.03 27.83 2.99
N LEU A 276 -0.14 27.37 2.10
CA LEU A 276 0.55 28.15 1.07
C LEU A 276 0.07 27.77 -0.35
N PRO A 277 -1.22 27.99 -0.69
CA PRO A 277 -1.81 27.52 -1.95
C PRO A 277 -1.26 28.22 -3.19
N MET A 278 -0.80 29.47 -3.06
CA MET A 278 -0.20 30.23 -4.16
C MET A 278 1.15 29.65 -4.56
N GLU A 279 2.00 29.34 -3.59
CA GLU A 279 3.28 28.67 -3.79
C GLU A 279 3.11 27.29 -4.40
N ALA A 280 2.07 26.56 -3.97
CA ALA A 280 1.68 25.30 -4.58
C ALA A 280 1.28 25.46 -6.07
N ASP A 281 0.46 26.47 -6.40
CA ASP A 281 0.05 26.73 -7.79
C ASP A 281 1.24 27.16 -8.67
N MET A 282 2.13 28.00 -8.13
CA MET A 282 3.36 28.40 -8.83
C MET A 282 4.26 27.20 -9.14
N LEU A 283 4.50 26.33 -8.15
CA LEU A 283 5.30 25.12 -8.36
C LEU A 283 4.62 24.16 -9.36
N PHE A 284 3.30 24.01 -9.28
CA PHE A 284 2.53 23.18 -10.22
C PHE A 284 2.63 23.68 -11.66
N ARG A 285 2.51 25.00 -11.90
CA ARG A 285 2.69 25.60 -13.23
C ARG A 285 4.10 25.44 -13.74
N GLY A 286 5.09 25.54 -12.86
CA GLY A 286 6.51 25.35 -13.16
C GLY A 286 6.92 23.89 -13.42
N ALA A 287 6.07 22.90 -13.10
CA ALA A 287 6.42 21.48 -13.18
C ALA A 287 6.88 21.03 -14.57
N LYS A 288 6.24 21.51 -15.65
CA LYS A 288 6.65 21.19 -17.03
C LYS A 288 8.05 21.72 -17.36
N GLY A 289 8.42 22.87 -16.79
CA GLY A 289 9.77 23.44 -16.91
C GLY A 289 10.83 22.62 -16.17
N LEU A 290 10.44 21.85 -15.16
CA LEU A 290 11.29 20.89 -14.45
C LEU A 290 11.35 19.51 -15.15
N GLY A 291 10.73 19.36 -16.33
CA GLY A 291 10.64 18.08 -17.03
C GLY A 291 9.65 17.09 -16.42
N ILE A 292 8.80 17.52 -15.49
CA ILE A 292 7.85 16.67 -14.78
C ILE A 292 6.46 16.85 -15.40
N VAL A 293 5.80 15.73 -15.73
CA VAL A 293 4.40 15.73 -16.16
C VAL A 293 3.52 15.38 -14.95
N PRO A 294 2.69 16.32 -14.46
CA PRO A 294 1.76 16.04 -13.36
C PRO A 294 0.80 14.88 -13.70
N ASP A 295 0.56 14.02 -12.72
CA ASP A 295 -0.29 12.83 -12.89
C ASP A 295 -1.63 13.01 -12.16
N SER A 296 -2.51 12.01 -12.28
CA SER A 296 -3.80 12.02 -11.57
C SER A 296 -3.64 12.22 -10.06
N SER A 297 -2.53 11.79 -9.45
CA SER A 297 -2.27 11.93 -8.02
C SER A 297 -1.98 13.38 -7.66
N THR A 298 -1.17 14.09 -8.47
CA THR A 298 -0.90 15.53 -8.34
C THR A 298 -2.18 16.34 -8.36
N TYR A 299 -3.05 16.09 -9.34
CA TYR A 299 -4.33 16.80 -9.45
C TYR A 299 -5.27 16.52 -8.27
N LYS A 300 -5.33 15.27 -7.76
CA LYS A 300 -6.13 14.94 -6.56
C LYS A 300 -5.64 15.71 -5.33
N LEU A 301 -4.33 15.78 -5.15
CA LEU A 301 -3.69 16.47 -4.03
C LEU A 301 -4.08 17.96 -4.02
N LEU A 302 -3.85 18.65 -5.14
CA LEU A 302 -4.16 20.08 -5.27
C LEU A 302 -5.67 20.35 -5.18
N TYR A 303 -6.50 19.50 -5.78
CA TYR A 303 -7.95 19.61 -5.70
C TYR A 303 -8.43 19.56 -4.25
N LYS A 304 -7.95 18.59 -3.47
CA LYS A 304 -8.27 18.46 -2.04
C LYS A 304 -7.85 19.70 -1.27
N ALA A 305 -6.62 20.17 -1.48
CA ALA A 305 -6.06 21.30 -0.78
C ALA A 305 -6.79 22.61 -1.10
N TYR A 306 -6.98 22.93 -2.38
CA TYR A 306 -7.68 24.15 -2.82
C TYR A 306 -9.15 24.15 -2.41
N THR A 307 -9.81 22.99 -2.39
CA THR A 307 -11.18 22.87 -1.87
C THR A 307 -11.22 23.16 -0.37
N LYS A 308 -10.31 22.58 0.42
CA LYS A 308 -10.22 22.82 1.87
C LYS A 308 -9.91 24.29 2.19
N ALA A 309 -9.08 24.93 1.38
CA ALA A 309 -8.72 26.35 1.51
C ALA A 309 -9.76 27.31 0.89
N ASN A 310 -10.86 26.80 0.31
CA ASN A 310 -11.90 27.60 -0.37
C ASN A 310 -11.37 28.50 -1.51
N MET A 311 -10.32 28.07 -2.20
CA MET A 311 -9.67 28.83 -3.28
C MET A 311 -10.35 28.55 -4.63
N LYS A 312 -11.52 29.16 -4.85
CA LYS A 312 -12.38 28.89 -6.03
C LYS A 312 -11.68 29.13 -7.37
N GLU A 313 -10.89 30.20 -7.49
CA GLU A 313 -10.19 30.53 -8.74
C GLU A 313 -9.10 29.52 -9.09
N LEU A 314 -8.29 29.13 -8.10
CA LEU A 314 -7.27 28.09 -8.27
C LEU A 314 -7.91 26.75 -8.64
N LEU A 315 -9.05 26.41 -8.04
CA LEU A 315 -9.78 25.19 -8.35
C LEU A 315 -10.29 25.19 -9.81
N GLN A 316 -10.85 26.29 -10.29
CA GLN A 316 -11.30 26.42 -11.69
C GLN A 316 -10.13 26.31 -12.67
N ASN A 317 -8.99 26.94 -12.36
CA ASN A 317 -7.79 26.85 -13.17
C ASN A 317 -7.22 25.43 -13.20
N LEU A 318 -7.21 24.74 -12.05
CA LEU A 318 -6.76 23.36 -11.92
C LEU A 318 -7.60 22.42 -12.80
N LEU A 319 -8.93 22.57 -12.81
CA LEU A 319 -9.83 21.75 -13.64
C LEU A 319 -9.57 21.96 -15.15
N LYS A 320 -9.37 23.20 -15.58
CA LYS A 320 -9.00 23.50 -16.99
C LYS A 320 -7.67 22.85 -17.38
N HIS A 321 -6.68 22.88 -16.48
CA HIS A 321 -5.39 22.22 -16.70
C HIS A 321 -5.54 20.70 -16.79
N MET A 322 -6.39 20.13 -15.93
CA MET A 322 -6.68 18.70 -15.88
C MET A 322 -7.28 18.19 -17.20
N ASP A 323 -8.26 18.93 -17.76
CA ASP A 323 -8.85 18.62 -19.07
C ASP A 323 -7.83 18.71 -20.20
N ARG A 324 -6.97 19.74 -20.19
CA ARG A 324 -5.92 19.94 -21.19
C ARG A 324 -4.87 18.83 -21.17
N ASP A 325 -4.50 18.36 -19.98
CA ASP A 325 -3.54 17.26 -19.83
C ASP A 325 -4.22 15.87 -20.03
N GLY A 326 -5.49 15.85 -20.47
CA GLY A 326 -6.21 14.64 -20.87
C GLY A 326 -6.68 13.77 -19.69
N ILE A 327 -6.66 14.30 -18.47
CA ILE A 327 -7.09 13.57 -17.28
C ILE A 327 -8.57 13.87 -17.07
N VAL A 328 -9.45 12.93 -17.42
CA VAL A 328 -10.89 13.14 -17.27
C VAL A 328 -11.31 12.78 -15.85
N PRO A 329 -11.71 13.76 -15.00
CA PRO A 329 -12.17 13.45 -13.65
C PRO A 329 -13.52 12.74 -13.70
N ASN A 330 -13.62 11.57 -13.08
CA ASN A 330 -14.90 10.89 -12.87
C ASN A 330 -15.41 11.13 -11.44
N LYS A 331 -16.68 10.79 -11.16
CA LYS A 331 -17.26 10.89 -9.80
C LYS A 331 -16.37 10.27 -8.73
N ARG A 332 -15.70 9.15 -9.05
CA ARG A 332 -14.77 8.47 -8.15
C ARG A 332 -13.51 9.29 -7.87
N PHE A 333 -12.94 9.97 -8.86
CA PHE A 333 -11.79 10.87 -8.69
C PHE A 333 -12.09 11.94 -7.63
N PHE A 334 -13.21 12.63 -7.77
CA PHE A 334 -13.60 13.70 -6.83
C PHE A 334 -13.91 13.17 -5.43
N LEU A 335 -14.61 12.03 -5.33
CA LEU A 335 -14.89 11.39 -4.04
C LEU A 335 -13.62 10.88 -3.37
N GLU A 336 -12.67 10.33 -4.12
CA GLU A 336 -11.35 9.93 -3.60
C GLU A 336 -10.53 11.16 -3.17
N ALA A 337 -10.52 12.23 -3.96
CA ALA A 337 -9.80 13.47 -3.63
C ALA A 337 -10.34 14.11 -2.34
N LEU A 338 -11.66 14.11 -2.13
CA LEU A 338 -12.30 14.65 -0.92
C LEU A 338 -12.27 13.69 0.28
N GLY A 339 -11.75 12.47 0.11
CA GLY A 339 -11.69 11.47 1.18
C GLY A 339 -13.03 10.81 1.53
N ALA A 340 -14.08 11.03 0.75
CA ALA A 340 -15.44 10.55 1.03
C ALA A 340 -15.59 9.02 1.00
N PHE A 341 -14.61 8.28 0.47
CA PHE A 341 -14.58 6.80 0.51
C PHE A 341 -13.93 6.21 1.77
N GLN A 342 -13.34 7.02 2.67
CA GLN A 342 -12.71 6.51 3.92
C GLN A 342 -13.49 6.84 5.20
N SER A 343 -14.66 7.45 5.12
CA SER A 343 -15.46 7.83 6.29
C SER A 343 -16.96 7.63 6.10
N LEU A 344 -17.37 6.44 5.67
CA LEU A 344 -18.76 5.99 5.85
C LEU A 344 -18.73 4.72 6.69
N PRO A 345 -19.11 4.79 7.99
CA PRO A 345 -19.62 3.62 8.67
C PRO A 345 -20.78 3.07 7.83
N ALA A 346 -20.80 1.76 7.59
CA ALA A 346 -21.89 1.12 6.89
C ALA A 346 -23.20 1.39 7.64
N GLY A 347 -24.07 2.21 7.06
CA GLY A 347 -25.40 2.49 7.58
C GLY A 347 -25.79 3.96 7.51
N MET A 348 -26.14 4.44 6.31
CA MET A 348 -27.25 5.37 6.05
C MET A 348 -27.25 5.68 4.55
N GLU A 349 -27.96 4.84 3.80
CA GLU A 349 -28.48 5.26 2.50
C GLU A 349 -29.66 6.22 2.73
N THR A 350 -29.86 7.09 1.75
CA THR A 350 -30.98 8.03 1.55
C THR A 350 -30.84 9.43 2.16
N ALA A 351 -30.41 10.39 1.32
CA ALA A 351 -31.24 11.53 0.92
C ALA A 351 -30.48 12.52 0.00
N THR A 352 -30.95 12.61 -1.25
CA THR A 352 -31.06 13.81 -2.09
C THR A 352 -29.81 14.68 -2.34
N ALA A 353 -29.16 14.43 -3.49
CA ALA A 353 -28.39 15.44 -4.22
C ALA A 353 -29.33 16.12 -5.23
N THR A 354 -29.84 17.31 -4.89
CA THR A 354 -30.62 18.16 -5.79
C THR A 354 -29.70 19.20 -6.42
N THR A 355 -29.45 19.01 -7.71
CA THR A 355 -29.28 20.03 -8.77
C THR A 355 -28.75 21.41 -8.40
N VAL A 356 -27.52 21.71 -8.85
CA VAL A 356 -27.22 22.95 -9.59
C VAL A 356 -26.27 22.59 -10.73
N VAL A 357 -26.82 22.32 -11.91
CA VAL A 357 -26.08 22.41 -13.18
C VAL A 357 -26.72 23.59 -13.92
N SER A 358 -26.05 24.74 -13.84
CA SER A 358 -26.31 25.86 -14.72
C SER A 358 -25.86 25.49 -16.13
N SER A 359 -26.82 25.50 -17.05
CA SER A 359 -26.63 25.43 -18.49
C SER A 359 -25.85 26.63 -19.02
N PRO A 360 -25.01 26.44 -20.05
CA PRO A 360 -24.86 27.49 -21.05
C PRO A 360 -25.06 26.93 -22.46
N LEU A 361 -25.88 27.63 -23.25
CA LEU A 361 -25.62 28.04 -24.64
C LEU A 361 -26.94 28.15 -25.39
N GLY A 362 -27.38 29.40 -25.53
CA GLY A 362 -28.35 29.77 -26.54
C GLY A 362 -27.82 29.47 -27.94
N ARG A 363 -28.70 28.95 -28.78
CA ARG A 363 -28.60 29.06 -30.23
C ARG A 363 -29.77 29.93 -30.68
N SER A 364 -29.45 31.14 -31.15
CA SER A 364 -30.35 31.86 -32.03
C SER A 364 -30.39 31.12 -33.37
N LYS A 365 -31.58 30.99 -33.96
CA LYS A 365 -31.80 31.07 -35.40
C LYS A 365 -33.26 31.45 -35.64
N THR A 366 -33.40 32.51 -36.44
CA THR A 366 -34.57 33.03 -37.18
C THR A 366 -35.76 33.49 -36.37
#